data_AF-A0A5C7UN57-F1
#
_entry.id   AF-A0A5C7UN57-F1
#
_cell.length_a   1.000
_cell.length_b   1.000
_cell.length_c   1.000
_cell.angle_alpha   90.00
_cell.angle_beta   90.00
_cell.angle_gamma   90.00
#
_symmetry.space_group_name_H-M   'P 1'
#
loop_
_entity.id
_entity.type
_entity.pdbx_description
1 polymer ?
#
loop_
_entity_poly.entity_id
_entity_poly.type
_entity_poly.pdbx_seq_one_letter_code
_entity_poly.pdbx_strand_id
1 'polypeptide(L)'
;MDSMNPFSSRTTGHFPVSIATSLAFEVAMGTGTAPEGAETTEMRLDKYTEIWINLRTVFRNLYNSVSTEVKRSAVADEIVDALITEVESIRKIVAEIPNPPKCVFYLCNYKDLGSRFLGAKPREDKTLNQQQYTELSRKSFHLYLKEHGNSSDHLLFPNGPRPDTRKGKFVMLTNYTYDLLSWKSFEDLTLLESHTGALKDKSQWYTKLYNGKEYPNLPLHPIVYGVFGDDTLLSPMNASIKNTLLEIAKADKWTPLSSNDLVRHSVSKMKDKYSSQILLGFR
;
A
#
# COMPACT_ATOMS: atom_id res chain seq x y z
N MET A 1 1.93 -36.88 -13.16
CA MET A 1 1.08 -36.51 -12.01
C MET A 1 1.29 -35.02 -11.84
N ASP A 2 0.31 -34.20 -12.23
CA ASP A 2 0.38 -32.77 -11.93
C ASP A 2 0.34 -32.62 -10.41
N SER A 3 1.49 -32.31 -9.82
CA SER A 3 1.57 -32.01 -8.40
C SER A 3 0.70 -30.78 -8.16
N MET A 4 -0.37 -30.94 -7.39
CA MET A 4 -1.27 -29.85 -7.00
C MET A 4 -0.43 -28.70 -6.42
N ASN A 5 -0.60 -27.50 -6.99
CA ASN A 5 0.17 -26.32 -6.58
C ASN A 5 0.00 -26.10 -5.05
N PRO A 6 1.09 -26.04 -4.27
CA PRO A 6 1.01 -26.00 -2.81
C PRO A 6 0.34 -24.73 -2.28
N PHE A 7 0.31 -23.64 -3.05
CA PHE A 7 -0.42 -22.41 -2.70
C PHE A 7 -1.95 -22.55 -2.81
N SER A 8 -2.45 -23.66 -3.36
CA SER A 8 -3.87 -24.04 -3.28
C SER A 8 -4.32 -24.30 -1.84
N SER A 9 -3.40 -24.62 -0.93
CA SER A 9 -3.67 -24.84 0.50
C SER A 9 -3.84 -23.56 1.33
N ARG A 10 -3.76 -22.38 0.68
CA ARG A 10 -3.88 -21.09 1.36
C ARG A 10 -5.19 -20.97 2.13
N THR A 11 -5.14 -20.34 3.30
CA THR A 11 -6.34 -19.95 4.04
C THR A 11 -7.12 -18.91 3.23
N THR A 12 -8.38 -19.20 2.93
CA THR A 12 -9.32 -18.30 2.26
C THR A 12 -10.41 -17.82 3.22
N GLY A 13 -11.16 -16.78 2.84
CA GLY A 13 -12.35 -16.33 3.56
C GLY A 13 -13.63 -16.79 2.84
N HIS A 14 -14.66 -15.94 2.87
CA HIS A 14 -15.89 -16.14 2.10
C HIS A 14 -15.63 -16.21 0.60
N PHE A 15 -14.70 -15.40 0.11
CA PHE A 15 -14.27 -15.41 -1.28
C PHE A 15 -13.08 -16.36 -1.47
N PRO A 16 -12.93 -16.98 -2.66
CA PRO A 16 -11.88 -17.95 -2.97
C PRO A 16 -10.52 -17.27 -3.26
N VAL A 17 -10.13 -16.33 -2.39
CA VAL A 17 -8.87 -15.60 -2.40
C VAL A 17 -8.26 -15.63 -1.00
N SER A 18 -6.97 -15.34 -0.87
CA SER A 18 -6.28 -15.28 0.41
C SER A 18 -7.07 -14.49 1.46
N ILE A 19 -7.13 -15.04 2.66
CA ILE A 19 -7.97 -14.57 3.78
C ILE A 19 -7.93 -13.04 3.96
N ALA A 20 -6.74 -12.44 3.91
CA ALA A 20 -6.55 -11.00 4.03
C ALA A 20 -7.32 -10.23 2.94
N THR A 21 -7.15 -10.62 1.68
CA THR A 21 -7.88 -10.04 0.55
C THR A 21 -9.39 -10.31 0.66
N SER A 22 -9.78 -11.53 1.05
CA SER A 22 -11.19 -11.91 1.22
C SER A 22 -11.88 -11.02 2.24
N LEU A 23 -11.31 -10.88 3.44
CA LEU A 23 -11.83 -10.01 4.50
C LEU A 23 -11.99 -8.56 4.04
N ALA A 24 -11.05 -8.07 3.23
CA ALA A 24 -11.12 -6.72 2.70
C ALA A 24 -12.36 -6.50 1.81
N PHE A 25 -12.64 -7.45 0.92
CA PHE A 25 -13.81 -7.38 0.04
C PHE A 25 -15.12 -7.69 0.79
N GLU A 26 -15.12 -8.64 1.72
CA GLU A 26 -16.31 -8.99 2.52
C GLU A 26 -16.84 -7.76 3.26
N VAL A 27 -15.96 -7.06 3.97
CA VAL A 27 -16.33 -5.86 4.72
C VAL A 27 -16.68 -4.70 3.77
N ALA A 28 -15.91 -4.49 2.69
CA ALA A 28 -16.17 -3.41 1.74
C ALA A 28 -17.41 -3.61 0.84
N MET A 29 -17.95 -4.84 0.79
CA MET A 29 -19.21 -5.18 0.14
C MET A 29 -20.38 -5.32 1.13
N GLY A 30 -20.12 -5.18 2.43
CA GLY A 30 -21.13 -5.29 3.48
C GLY A 30 -21.59 -6.72 3.80
N THR A 31 -20.83 -7.74 3.39
CA THR A 31 -21.11 -9.15 3.72
C THR A 31 -20.33 -9.64 4.95
N GLY A 32 -19.28 -8.91 5.35
CA GLY A 32 -18.48 -9.18 6.54
C GLY A 32 -18.80 -8.25 7.72
N THR A 33 -18.29 -8.60 8.90
CA THR A 33 -18.40 -7.76 10.10
C THR A 33 -17.38 -6.63 10.03
N ALA A 34 -17.84 -5.37 10.04
CA ALA A 34 -16.96 -4.21 10.11
C ALA A 34 -16.16 -4.22 11.43
N PRO A 35 -14.91 -3.74 11.45
CA PRO A 35 -14.13 -3.59 12.68
C PRO A 35 -14.84 -2.72 13.73
N GLU A 36 -14.59 -3.02 15.01
CA GLU A 36 -15.11 -2.22 16.12
C GLU A 36 -14.66 -0.76 16.01
N GLY A 37 -15.61 0.18 16.06
CA GLY A 37 -15.37 1.62 15.91
C GLY A 37 -15.30 2.13 14.46
N ALA A 38 -15.50 1.27 13.46
CA ALA A 38 -15.75 1.74 12.10
C ALA A 38 -17.20 2.20 11.98
N GLU A 39 -17.43 3.43 11.52
CA GLU A 39 -18.78 3.84 11.12
C GLU A 39 -19.23 2.90 9.99
N THR A 40 -20.24 2.07 10.29
CA THR A 40 -20.84 1.10 9.35
C THR A 40 -21.51 1.78 8.16
N THR A 41 -21.63 3.10 8.20
CA THR A 41 -22.19 3.94 7.16
C THR A 41 -21.20 4.06 6.00
N GLU A 42 -21.47 3.30 4.93
CA GLU A 42 -20.91 3.43 3.57
C GLU A 42 -19.61 2.68 3.20
N MET A 43 -19.36 1.50 3.78
CA MET A 43 -18.40 0.54 3.19
C MET A 43 -19.00 -0.11 1.94
N ARG A 44 -18.98 0.65 0.85
CA ARG A 44 -19.70 0.36 -0.40
C ARG A 44 -18.79 0.66 -1.58
N LEU A 45 -18.32 -0.38 -2.26
CA LEU A 45 -17.40 -0.26 -3.40
C LEU A 45 -18.07 0.26 -4.68
N ASP A 46 -19.40 0.15 -4.78
CA ASP A 46 -20.21 0.59 -5.92
C ASP A 46 -20.24 2.12 -6.12
N LYS A 47 -19.75 2.90 -5.15
CA LYS A 47 -19.63 4.37 -5.27
C LYS A 47 -18.33 4.83 -5.95
N TYR A 48 -17.39 3.92 -6.20
CA TYR A 48 -16.10 4.23 -6.80
C TYR A 48 -16.14 4.00 -8.31
N THR A 49 -15.39 4.81 -9.06
CA THR A 49 -15.21 4.64 -10.50
C THR A 49 -14.18 3.58 -10.82
N GLU A 50 -13.10 3.51 -10.02
CA GLU A 50 -12.03 2.52 -10.20
C GLU A 50 -11.52 1.98 -8.86
N ILE A 51 -11.17 0.69 -8.85
CA ILE A 51 -10.44 0.03 -7.78
C ILE A 51 -9.03 -0.32 -8.24
N TRP A 52 -8.04 0.22 -7.55
CA TRP A 52 -6.62 0.08 -7.85
C TRP A 52 -5.97 -0.89 -6.89
N ILE A 53 -5.46 -2.00 -7.41
CA ILE A 53 -4.96 -3.12 -6.60
C ILE A 53 -3.47 -3.32 -6.83
N ASN A 54 -2.69 -3.13 -5.77
CA ASN A 54 -1.24 -3.33 -5.84
C ASN A 54 -0.91 -4.83 -5.84
N LEU A 55 -0.28 -5.32 -6.92
CA LEU A 55 0.10 -6.72 -7.07
C LEU A 55 1.08 -7.21 -5.99
N ARG A 56 1.93 -6.34 -5.43
CA ARG A 56 2.77 -6.68 -4.26
C ARG A 56 1.94 -6.93 -3.01
N THR A 57 0.81 -6.23 -2.87
CA THR A 57 -0.12 -6.45 -1.75
C THR A 57 -0.83 -7.79 -1.91
N VAL A 58 -1.27 -8.13 -3.12
CA VAL A 58 -1.87 -9.44 -3.42
C VAL A 58 -0.86 -10.57 -3.16
N PHE A 59 0.38 -10.43 -3.67
CA PHE A 59 1.47 -11.38 -3.38
C PHE A 59 1.73 -11.52 -1.87
N ARG A 60 1.81 -10.41 -1.14
CA ARG A 60 2.01 -10.43 0.32
C ARG A 60 0.88 -11.19 1.02
N ASN A 61 -0.36 -10.99 0.60
CA ASN A 61 -1.52 -11.68 1.17
C ASN A 61 -1.47 -13.18 0.86
N LEU A 62 -1.18 -13.53 -0.39
CA LEU A 62 -0.98 -14.91 -0.86
C LEU A 62 0.09 -15.62 -0.06
N TYR A 63 1.30 -15.07 -0.05
CA TYR A 63 2.43 -15.65 0.65
C TYR A 63 2.13 -15.83 2.14
N ASN A 64 1.49 -14.85 2.80
CA ASN A 64 1.21 -14.96 4.23
C ASN A 64 0.04 -15.89 4.58
N SER A 65 -0.80 -16.25 3.60
CA SER A 65 -1.96 -17.13 3.80
C SER A 65 -1.64 -18.63 3.75
N VAL A 66 -0.39 -19.01 3.48
CA VAL A 66 0.07 -20.41 3.51
C VAL A 66 0.94 -20.70 4.75
N SER A 67 1.09 -21.99 5.06
CA SER A 67 1.88 -22.45 6.20
C SER A 67 3.38 -22.18 6.04
N THR A 68 4.14 -22.29 7.12
CA THR A 68 5.60 -22.09 7.10
C THR A 68 6.30 -23.15 6.25
N GLU A 69 5.77 -24.36 6.21
CA GLU A 69 6.28 -25.49 5.42
C GLU A 69 6.19 -25.16 3.93
N VAL A 70 5.04 -24.69 3.47
CA VAL A 70 4.83 -24.27 2.07
C VAL A 70 5.77 -23.12 1.71
N LYS A 71 5.92 -22.12 2.59
CA LYS A 71 6.85 -20.99 2.36
C LYS A 71 8.29 -21.43 2.16
N ARG A 72 8.75 -22.45 2.91
CA ARG A 72 10.15 -22.93 2.85
C ARG A 72 10.47 -23.64 1.55
N SER A 73 9.50 -24.33 0.94
CA SER A 73 9.66 -25.03 -0.33
C SER A 73 9.14 -24.24 -1.53
N ALA A 74 8.66 -23.02 -1.33
CA ALA A 74 8.01 -22.24 -2.37
C ALA A 74 8.96 -21.90 -3.51
N VAL A 75 8.51 -22.14 -4.73
CA VAL A 75 9.21 -21.71 -5.95
C VAL A 75 8.42 -20.63 -6.68
N ALA A 76 9.11 -19.88 -7.54
CA ALA A 76 8.56 -18.68 -8.14
C ALA A 76 7.37 -18.99 -9.07
N ASP A 77 7.46 -20.06 -9.86
CA ASP A 77 6.43 -20.49 -10.82
C ASP A 77 5.11 -20.85 -10.12
N GLU A 78 5.16 -21.65 -9.05
CA GLU A 78 3.97 -22.00 -8.26
C GLU A 78 3.26 -20.76 -7.70
N ILE A 79 4.03 -19.75 -7.27
CA ILE A 79 3.42 -18.51 -6.78
C ILE A 79 2.80 -17.71 -7.92
N VAL A 80 3.40 -17.71 -9.11
CA VAL A 80 2.86 -16.99 -10.27
C VAL A 80 1.53 -17.59 -10.67
N ASP A 81 1.43 -18.91 -10.79
CA ASP A 81 0.17 -19.61 -11.09
C ASP A 81 -0.93 -19.28 -10.07
N ALA A 82 -0.57 -19.31 -8.78
CA ALA A 82 -1.48 -18.96 -7.70
C ALA A 82 -1.86 -17.47 -7.71
N LEU A 83 -0.92 -16.57 -8.02
CA LEU A 83 -1.16 -15.13 -8.13
C LEU A 83 -2.07 -14.78 -9.31
N ILE A 84 -1.91 -15.45 -10.46
CA ILE A 84 -2.80 -15.30 -11.62
C ILE A 84 -4.21 -15.72 -11.22
N THR A 85 -4.34 -16.88 -10.58
CA THR A 85 -5.63 -17.37 -10.06
C THR A 85 -6.26 -16.37 -9.09
N GLU A 86 -5.45 -15.73 -8.25
CA GLU A 86 -5.89 -14.71 -7.31
C GLU A 86 -6.39 -13.45 -8.01
N VAL A 87 -5.65 -12.96 -9.01
CA VAL A 87 -6.02 -11.80 -9.83
C VAL A 87 -7.34 -12.05 -10.55
N GLU A 88 -7.52 -13.22 -11.18
CA GLU A 88 -8.76 -13.60 -11.87
C GLU A 88 -9.94 -13.72 -10.90
N SER A 89 -9.72 -14.30 -9.72
CA SER A 89 -10.75 -14.38 -8.69
C SER A 89 -11.15 -12.99 -8.19
N ILE A 90 -10.19 -12.09 -7.95
CA ILE A 90 -10.46 -10.70 -7.57
C ILE A 90 -11.25 -9.97 -8.67
N ARG A 91 -10.91 -10.16 -9.95
CA ARG A 91 -11.69 -9.59 -11.07
C ARG A 91 -13.16 -10.01 -11.03
N LYS A 92 -13.41 -11.31 -10.79
CA LYS A 92 -14.78 -11.85 -10.67
C LYS A 92 -15.52 -11.26 -9.48
N ILE A 93 -14.89 -11.18 -8.31
CA ILE A 93 -15.47 -10.57 -7.10
C ILE A 93 -15.86 -9.11 -7.38
N VAL A 94 -14.96 -8.34 -8.01
CA VAL A 94 -15.25 -6.93 -8.35
C VAL A 94 -16.40 -6.82 -9.35
N ALA A 95 -16.45 -7.71 -10.35
CA ALA A 95 -17.51 -7.72 -11.36
C ALA A 95 -18.91 -8.06 -10.80
N GLU A 96 -18.98 -8.72 -9.64
CA GLU A 96 -20.25 -9.03 -8.94
C GLU A 96 -20.80 -7.84 -8.14
N ILE A 97 -20.02 -6.77 -7.96
CA ILE A 97 -20.48 -5.55 -7.28
C ILE A 97 -21.51 -4.84 -8.17
N PRO A 98 -22.66 -4.38 -7.63
CA PRO A 98 -23.60 -3.54 -8.38
C PRO A 98 -22.88 -2.30 -8.93
N ASN A 99 -23.00 -2.01 -10.24
CA ASN A 99 -22.21 -0.95 -10.89
C ASN A 99 -20.70 -1.08 -10.59
N PRO A 100 -20.06 -2.15 -11.06
CA PRO A 100 -18.72 -2.51 -10.60
C PRO A 100 -17.69 -1.44 -11.00
N PRO A 101 -16.81 -1.00 -10.08
CA PRO A 101 -15.71 -0.12 -10.45
C PRO A 101 -14.78 -0.83 -11.44
N LYS A 102 -14.13 -0.07 -12.32
CA LYS A 102 -13.07 -0.62 -13.17
C LYS A 102 -11.96 -1.19 -12.29
N CYS A 103 -11.63 -2.47 -12.47
CA CYS A 103 -10.58 -3.15 -11.71
C CYS A 103 -9.22 -2.97 -12.40
N VAL A 104 -8.30 -2.27 -11.74
CA VAL A 104 -6.96 -1.96 -12.27
C VAL A 104 -5.89 -2.59 -11.39
N PHE A 105 -5.09 -3.49 -11.96
CA PHE A 105 -3.94 -4.05 -11.26
C PHE A 105 -2.69 -3.25 -11.63
N TYR A 106 -1.88 -2.95 -10.61
CA TYR A 106 -0.64 -2.22 -10.83
C TYR A 106 0.52 -2.78 -10.02
N LEU A 107 1.72 -2.47 -10.51
CA LEU A 107 2.98 -2.78 -9.84
C LEU A 107 3.86 -1.53 -9.81
N CYS A 108 4.35 -1.19 -8.63
CA CYS A 108 5.39 -0.16 -8.48
C CYS A 108 6.77 -0.81 -8.31
N ASN A 109 7.81 -0.22 -8.91
CA ASN A 109 9.18 -0.70 -8.76
C ASN A 109 10.01 0.08 -7.71
N TYR A 110 9.53 1.25 -7.27
CA TYR A 110 10.12 2.08 -6.22
C TYR A 110 11.62 2.40 -6.43
N LYS A 111 12.10 2.38 -7.68
CA LYS A 111 13.53 2.52 -7.99
C LYS A 111 14.10 3.87 -7.58
N ASP A 112 13.28 4.90 -7.53
CA ASP A 112 13.70 6.27 -7.24
C ASP A 112 13.62 6.64 -5.76
N LEU A 113 13.20 5.72 -4.89
CA LEU A 113 12.98 5.97 -3.45
C LEU A 113 14.18 6.64 -2.78
N GLY A 114 15.38 6.14 -3.01
CA GLY A 114 16.61 6.71 -2.43
C GLY A 114 16.92 8.12 -2.93
N SER A 115 16.61 8.43 -4.19
CA SER A 115 16.80 9.77 -4.75
C SER A 115 15.73 10.76 -4.31
N ARG A 116 14.51 10.28 -4.05
CA ARG A 116 13.38 11.10 -3.58
C ARG A 116 13.43 11.41 -2.10
N PHE A 117 13.99 10.53 -1.29
CA PHE A 117 14.13 10.70 0.15
C PHE A 117 15.60 10.65 0.55
N LEU A 118 16.38 11.59 0.03
CA LEU A 118 17.82 11.65 0.29
C LEU A 118 18.11 11.68 1.80
N GLY A 119 18.83 10.69 2.30
CA GLY A 119 19.14 10.58 3.74
C GLY A 119 18.07 9.88 4.59
N ALA A 120 16.89 9.58 4.03
CA ALA A 120 16.03 8.54 4.60
C ALA A 120 16.68 7.17 4.41
N LYS A 121 16.35 6.23 5.29
CA LYS A 121 16.96 4.90 5.28
C LYS A 121 15.97 3.90 4.68
N PRO A 122 16.25 3.33 3.49
CA PRO A 122 15.50 2.18 3.00
C PRO A 122 15.48 1.06 4.06
N ARG A 123 14.39 0.32 4.13
CA ARG A 123 14.36 -0.91 4.93
C ARG A 123 15.25 -1.96 4.27
N GLU A 124 16.05 -2.60 5.08
CA GLU A 124 16.95 -3.68 4.67
C GLU A 124 16.43 -5.01 5.23
N ASP A 125 16.62 -6.07 4.43
CA ASP A 125 16.29 -7.44 4.82
C ASP A 125 17.36 -7.96 5.78
N LYS A 126 17.02 -7.99 7.08
CA LYS A 126 17.94 -8.39 8.15
C LYS A 126 17.99 -9.89 8.35
N THR A 127 16.88 -10.58 8.09
CA THR A 127 16.74 -12.02 8.36
C THR A 127 16.73 -12.82 7.07
N LEU A 128 17.15 -14.08 7.14
CA LEU A 128 17.11 -15.01 6.00
C LEU A 128 15.69 -15.11 5.40
N ASN A 129 14.66 -15.14 6.25
CA ASN A 129 13.27 -15.21 5.79
C ASN A 129 12.86 -13.97 4.98
N GLN A 130 13.34 -12.78 5.36
CA GLN A 130 13.08 -11.54 4.61
C GLN A 130 13.80 -11.57 3.26
N GLN A 131 15.07 -11.97 3.24
CA GLN A 131 15.86 -12.10 2.01
C GLN A 131 15.23 -13.11 1.04
N GLN A 132 14.81 -14.27 1.55
CA GLN A 132 14.09 -15.29 0.78
C GLN A 132 12.77 -14.75 0.22
N TYR A 133 11.96 -14.06 1.04
CA TYR A 133 10.72 -13.42 0.59
C TYR A 133 10.98 -12.41 -0.53
N THR A 134 11.98 -11.54 -0.38
CA THR A 134 12.34 -10.52 -1.37
C THR A 134 12.83 -11.14 -2.67
N GLU A 135 13.70 -12.15 -2.58
CA GLU A 135 14.20 -12.85 -3.77
C GLU A 135 13.08 -13.56 -4.52
N LEU A 136 12.22 -14.27 -3.79
CA LEU A 136 11.08 -14.99 -4.32
C LEU A 136 10.07 -14.04 -4.97
N SER A 137 9.72 -12.95 -4.28
CA SER A 137 8.87 -11.88 -4.82
C SER A 137 9.44 -11.30 -6.11
N ARG A 138 10.76 -11.01 -6.14
CA ARG A 138 11.43 -10.49 -7.34
C ARG A 138 11.36 -11.48 -8.50
N LYS A 139 11.63 -12.77 -8.26
CA LYS A 139 11.56 -13.82 -9.28
C LYS A 139 10.13 -14.00 -9.80
N SER A 140 9.15 -14.10 -8.91
CA SER A 140 7.74 -14.24 -9.29
C SER A 140 7.25 -13.05 -10.11
N PHE A 141 7.55 -11.80 -9.72
CA PHE A 141 7.16 -10.65 -10.52
C PHE A 141 7.88 -10.57 -11.87
N HIS A 142 9.13 -11.04 -11.96
CA HIS A 142 9.82 -11.13 -13.25
C HIS A 142 9.11 -12.11 -14.20
N LEU A 143 8.74 -13.29 -13.70
CA LEU A 143 7.98 -14.29 -14.47
C LEU A 143 6.58 -13.79 -14.83
N TYR A 144 5.84 -13.24 -13.86
CA TYR A 144 4.52 -12.68 -14.07
C TYR A 144 4.51 -11.59 -15.16
N LEU A 145 5.48 -10.67 -15.14
CA LEU A 145 5.59 -9.62 -16.15
C LEU A 145 6.05 -10.14 -17.51
N LYS A 146 6.79 -11.24 -17.57
CA LYS A 146 7.16 -11.86 -18.85
C LYS A 146 5.92 -12.40 -19.58
N GLU A 147 4.96 -12.93 -18.82
CA GLU A 147 3.71 -13.48 -19.36
C GLU A 147 2.62 -12.42 -19.57
N HIS A 148 2.45 -11.49 -18.63
CA HIS A 148 1.31 -10.56 -18.60
C HIS A 148 1.68 -9.08 -18.73
N GLY A 149 2.97 -8.73 -18.80
CA GLY A 149 3.43 -7.33 -18.78
C GLY A 149 3.02 -6.49 -19.99
N ASN A 150 2.56 -7.13 -21.07
CA ASN A 150 2.04 -6.45 -22.27
C ASN A 150 0.52 -6.27 -22.27
N SER A 151 -0.20 -6.74 -21.25
CA SER A 151 -1.64 -6.53 -21.14
C SER A 151 -1.95 -5.11 -20.65
N SER A 152 -3.00 -4.49 -21.22
CA SER A 152 -3.48 -3.15 -20.86
C SER A 152 -3.90 -3.03 -19.39
N ASP A 153 -4.16 -4.16 -18.73
CA ASP A 153 -4.77 -4.19 -17.40
C ASP A 153 -3.73 -4.30 -16.27
N HIS A 154 -2.44 -4.37 -16.62
CA HIS A 154 -1.31 -4.46 -15.70
C HIS A 154 -0.39 -3.26 -15.86
N LEU A 155 -0.60 -2.24 -15.03
CA LEU A 155 0.15 -1.00 -15.12
C LEU A 155 1.45 -1.06 -14.30
N LEU A 156 2.57 -0.80 -14.96
CA LEU A 156 3.89 -0.70 -14.30
C LEU A 156 4.26 0.75 -14.07
N PHE A 157 4.40 1.14 -12.81
CA PHE A 157 4.82 2.49 -12.43
C PHE A 157 6.22 2.50 -11.82
N PRO A 158 7.09 3.42 -12.24
CA PRO A 158 8.36 3.61 -11.56
C PRO A 158 8.16 4.28 -10.19
N ASN A 159 7.31 5.30 -10.14
CA ASN A 159 7.32 6.31 -9.06
C ASN A 159 5.95 6.52 -8.39
N GLY A 160 5.17 5.44 -8.26
CA GLY A 160 3.82 5.46 -7.69
C GLY A 160 2.69 5.46 -8.74
N PRO A 161 1.49 4.99 -8.36
CA PRO A 161 0.38 4.79 -9.28
C PRO A 161 -0.21 6.12 -9.78
N ARG A 162 -0.60 6.15 -11.05
CA ARG A 162 -1.26 7.31 -11.67
C ARG A 162 -2.29 6.86 -12.71
N PRO A 163 -3.55 7.30 -12.62
CA PRO A 163 -4.56 6.98 -13.62
C PRO A 163 -4.36 7.82 -14.89
N ASP A 164 -4.88 7.34 -16.02
CA ASP A 164 -4.87 8.10 -17.28
C ASP A 164 -5.70 9.39 -17.17
N THR A 165 -6.81 9.32 -16.44
CA THR A 165 -7.66 10.45 -16.08
C THR A 165 -7.70 10.63 -14.57
N ARG A 166 -7.57 11.88 -14.12
CA ARG A 166 -7.70 12.21 -12.70
C ARG A 166 -9.15 12.10 -12.19
N LYS A 167 -10.14 12.21 -13.07
CA LYS A 167 -11.56 12.36 -12.69
C LYS A 167 -12.16 11.08 -12.12
N GLY A 168 -12.94 11.20 -11.05
CA GLY A 168 -13.68 10.11 -10.44
C GLY A 168 -13.33 9.86 -8.96
N LYS A 169 -13.94 8.82 -8.41
CA LYS A 169 -13.70 8.35 -7.04
C LYS A 169 -12.90 7.06 -7.09
N PHE A 170 -11.73 7.04 -6.48
CA PHE A 170 -10.82 5.92 -6.55
C PHE A 170 -10.70 5.25 -5.19
N VAL A 171 -10.64 3.93 -5.19
CA VAL A 171 -10.29 3.15 -4.01
C VAL A 171 -9.03 2.35 -4.30
N MET A 172 -8.10 2.28 -3.35
CA MET A 172 -6.82 1.62 -3.55
C MET A 172 -6.58 0.57 -2.47
N LEU A 173 -6.37 -0.68 -2.89
CA LEU A 173 -5.94 -1.77 -2.04
C LEU A 173 -4.41 -1.85 -2.09
N THR A 174 -3.74 -1.29 -1.08
CA THR A 174 -2.28 -1.35 -0.96
C THR A 174 -1.81 -1.45 0.49
N ASN A 175 -0.74 -2.21 0.70
CA ASN A 175 0.04 -2.20 1.94
C ASN A 175 1.24 -1.24 1.87
N TYR A 176 1.51 -0.61 0.72
CA TYR A 176 2.65 0.27 0.52
C TYR A 176 2.22 1.73 0.70
N THR A 177 2.60 2.32 1.83
CA THR A 177 2.23 3.70 2.19
C THR A 177 2.69 4.72 1.15
N TYR A 178 3.83 4.46 0.49
CA TYR A 178 4.37 5.30 -0.57
C TYR A 178 3.39 5.51 -1.74
N ASP A 179 2.57 4.51 -2.09
CA ASP A 179 1.61 4.63 -3.19
C ASP A 179 0.60 5.76 -2.94
N LEU A 180 0.19 5.96 -1.70
CA LEU A 180 -0.76 6.99 -1.28
C LEU A 180 -0.20 8.41 -1.40
N LEU A 181 1.13 8.59 -1.51
CA LEU A 181 1.71 9.90 -1.83
C LEU A 181 1.32 10.38 -3.23
N SER A 182 0.86 9.47 -4.10
CA SER A 182 0.37 9.77 -5.44
C SER A 182 -1.05 10.34 -5.45
N TRP A 183 -1.67 10.59 -4.29
CA TRP A 183 -3.06 11.07 -4.18
C TRP A 183 -3.40 12.28 -5.05
N LYS A 184 -2.44 13.17 -5.34
CA LYS A 184 -2.65 14.33 -6.22
C LYS A 184 -2.96 13.95 -7.68
N SER A 185 -2.56 12.74 -8.10
CA SER A 185 -2.89 12.16 -9.40
C SER A 185 -4.34 11.71 -9.52
N PHE A 186 -5.04 11.61 -8.39
CA PHE A 186 -6.44 11.20 -8.27
C PHE A 186 -7.29 12.41 -7.84
N GLU A 187 -8.57 12.45 -8.23
CA GLU A 187 -9.50 13.48 -7.77
C GLU A 187 -9.90 13.23 -6.32
N ASP A 188 -10.35 12.02 -6.02
CA ASP A 188 -10.67 11.52 -4.69
C ASP A 188 -10.10 10.10 -4.53
N LEU A 189 -9.28 9.88 -3.51
CA LEU A 189 -8.62 8.60 -3.26
C LEU A 189 -8.92 8.11 -1.84
N THR A 190 -9.47 6.91 -1.75
CA THR A 190 -9.69 6.19 -0.50
C THR A 190 -8.80 4.95 -0.43
N LEU A 191 -8.27 4.64 0.73
CA LEU A 191 -7.51 3.41 0.97
C LEU A 191 -8.47 2.30 1.42
N LEU A 192 -8.38 1.12 0.81
CA LEU A 192 -8.98 -0.11 1.31
C LEU A 192 -7.92 -0.94 2.06
N GLU A 193 -8.15 -1.23 3.34
CA GLU A 193 -7.21 -2.04 4.12
C GLU A 193 -7.40 -3.54 3.92
N SER A 194 -6.33 -4.22 3.53
CA SER A 194 -6.32 -5.62 3.13
C SER A 194 -6.52 -6.66 4.26
N HIS A 195 -7.04 -6.30 5.43
CA HIS A 195 -7.23 -7.24 6.57
C HIS A 195 -8.48 -6.91 7.36
N THR A 196 -8.77 -5.62 7.48
CA THR A 196 -9.92 -5.09 8.19
C THR A 196 -11.05 -4.71 7.23
N GLY A 197 -10.75 -4.55 5.93
CA GLY A 197 -11.65 -3.97 4.93
C GLY A 197 -12.08 -2.53 5.23
N ALA A 198 -11.42 -1.88 6.18
CA ALA A 198 -11.69 -0.49 6.50
C ALA A 198 -11.36 0.39 5.29
N LEU A 199 -12.31 1.24 4.93
CA LEU A 199 -12.11 2.35 4.00
C LEU A 199 -11.57 3.54 4.80
N LYS A 200 -10.38 4.01 4.43
CA LYS A 200 -9.69 5.13 5.08
C LYS A 200 -9.50 6.27 4.11
N ASP A 201 -10.11 7.40 4.43
CA ASP A 201 -9.81 8.64 3.74
C ASP A 201 -8.42 9.17 4.13
N LYS A 202 -8.02 10.27 3.49
CA LYS A 202 -6.75 10.93 3.74
C LYS A 202 -6.55 11.35 5.20
N SER A 203 -7.62 11.66 5.92
CA SER A 203 -7.54 12.06 7.32
C SER A 203 -7.07 10.92 8.22
N GLN A 204 -7.19 9.67 7.79
CA GLN A 204 -6.82 8.47 8.55
C GLN A 204 -5.52 7.79 8.07
N TRP A 205 -4.91 8.30 6.99
CA TRP A 205 -3.71 7.69 6.39
C TRP A 205 -2.46 7.78 7.27
N TYR A 206 -2.44 8.66 8.28
CA TYR A 206 -1.36 8.71 9.27
C TYR A 206 -1.17 7.35 9.97
N THR A 207 -2.22 6.53 10.06
CA THR A 207 -2.15 5.18 10.66
C THR A 207 -1.24 4.21 9.89
N LYS A 208 -0.82 4.54 8.66
CA LYS A 208 0.12 3.77 7.84
C LYS A 208 1.59 4.17 8.03
N LEU A 209 1.85 5.27 8.73
CA LEU A 209 3.20 5.64 9.13
C LEU A 209 3.67 4.73 10.26
N TYR A 210 4.98 4.52 10.38
CA TYR A 210 5.54 3.77 11.50
C TYR A 210 5.17 4.44 12.83
N ASN A 211 4.51 3.69 13.72
CA ASN A 211 3.89 4.20 14.95
C ASN A 211 2.94 5.40 14.76
N GLY A 212 2.34 5.55 13.58
CA GLY A 212 1.55 6.73 13.24
C GLY A 212 0.33 6.97 14.13
N LYS A 213 -0.23 5.92 14.74
CA LYS A 213 -1.34 6.03 15.71
C LYS A 213 -1.02 6.91 16.93
N GLU A 214 0.26 7.03 17.29
CA GLU A 214 0.72 7.91 18.38
C GLU A 214 0.67 9.40 17.98
N TYR A 215 0.58 9.70 16.67
CA TYR A 215 0.67 11.05 16.13
C TYR A 215 -0.49 11.34 15.15
N PRO A 216 -1.74 11.35 15.64
CA PRO A 216 -2.93 11.49 14.80
C PRO A 216 -3.06 12.85 14.13
N ASN A 217 -2.19 13.80 14.45
CA ASN A 217 -2.17 15.12 13.83
C ASN A 217 -1.26 15.20 12.59
N LEU A 218 -0.49 14.15 12.28
CA LEU A 218 0.45 14.18 11.15
C LEU A 218 -0.26 13.91 9.82
N PRO A 219 -0.02 14.73 8.78
CA PRO A 219 -0.48 14.42 7.43
C PRO A 219 0.40 13.34 6.78
N LEU A 220 -0.19 12.50 5.93
CA LEU A 220 0.62 11.70 5.00
C LEU A 220 1.17 12.62 3.90
N HIS A 221 2.43 13.00 4.06
CA HIS A 221 3.15 13.98 3.24
C HIS A 221 4.59 13.48 2.99
N PRO A 222 5.25 13.78 1.86
CA PRO A 222 6.61 13.28 1.58
C PRO A 222 7.62 13.55 2.72
N ILE A 223 7.62 14.75 3.31
CA ILE A 223 8.48 15.06 4.47
C ILE A 223 8.18 14.14 5.66
N VAL A 224 6.90 13.99 6.02
CA VAL A 224 6.49 13.15 7.15
C VAL A 224 6.82 11.70 6.86
N TYR A 225 6.52 11.22 5.66
CA TYR A 225 6.83 9.87 5.21
C TYR A 225 8.34 9.58 5.24
N GLY A 226 9.18 10.49 4.75
CA GLY A 226 10.63 10.31 4.78
C GLY A 226 11.21 10.30 6.20
N VAL A 227 10.62 11.07 7.13
CA VAL A 227 11.09 11.12 8.53
C VAL A 227 10.58 9.94 9.35
N PHE A 228 9.31 9.56 9.22
CA PHE A 228 8.69 8.50 10.02
C PHE A 228 8.84 7.12 9.39
N GLY A 229 8.90 7.03 8.06
CA GLY A 229 8.87 5.77 7.34
C GLY A 229 7.54 5.02 7.50
N ASP A 230 7.57 3.73 7.19
CA ASP A 230 6.46 2.80 7.28
C ASP A 230 6.98 1.40 7.61
N ASP A 231 6.14 0.36 7.50
CA ASP A 231 6.55 -1.04 7.70
C ASP A 231 7.07 -1.73 6.43
N THR A 232 7.18 -1.01 5.31
CA THR A 232 7.44 -1.61 3.99
C THR A 232 8.73 -1.14 3.32
N LEU A 233 8.94 0.16 3.16
CA LEU A 233 9.98 0.72 2.29
C LEU A 233 11.00 1.58 3.05
N LEU A 234 10.57 2.39 4.01
CA LEU A 234 11.44 3.32 4.73
C LEU A 234 11.45 3.05 6.23
N SER A 235 12.65 3.05 6.81
CA SER A 235 12.83 3.06 8.27
C SER A 235 12.73 4.50 8.78
N PRO A 236 12.24 4.72 10.02
CA PRO A 236 12.27 6.03 10.63
C PRO A 236 13.68 6.62 10.67
N MET A 237 13.78 7.94 10.48
CA MET A 237 15.01 8.69 10.73
C MET A 237 15.33 8.71 12.24
N ASN A 238 16.50 9.24 12.60
CA ASN A 238 16.91 9.31 13.99
C ASN A 238 15.94 10.15 14.85
N ALA A 239 15.91 9.86 16.16
CA ALA A 239 14.97 10.46 17.10
C ALA A 239 15.06 12.00 17.16
N SER A 240 16.25 12.59 16.95
CA SER A 240 16.42 14.05 16.96
C SER A 240 15.62 14.73 15.84
N ILE A 241 15.70 14.21 14.61
CA ILE A 241 14.94 14.73 13.47
C ILE A 241 13.43 14.50 13.68
N LYS A 242 13.04 13.30 14.14
CA LYS A 242 11.63 12.97 14.42
C LYS A 242 11.03 13.92 15.46
N ASN A 243 11.70 14.11 16.60
CA ASN A 243 11.24 14.97 17.67
C ASN A 243 11.17 16.44 17.21
N THR A 244 12.16 16.90 16.44
CA THR A 244 12.14 18.26 15.88
C THR A 244 10.92 18.46 14.96
N LEU A 245 10.61 17.47 14.10
CA LEU A 245 9.45 17.56 13.23
C LEU A 245 8.13 17.55 14.01
N LEU A 246 8.04 16.75 15.08
CA LEU A 246 6.87 16.71 15.97
C LEU A 246 6.63 18.05 16.68
N GLU A 247 7.69 18.69 17.19
CA GLU A 247 7.57 20.01 17.82
C GLU A 247 7.09 21.07 16.83
N ILE A 248 7.57 21.03 15.59
CA ILE A 248 7.11 21.92 14.51
C ILE A 248 5.65 21.64 14.17
N ALA A 249 5.27 20.38 14.01
CA ALA A 249 3.90 19.99 13.72
C ALA A 249 2.93 20.46 14.81
N LYS A 250 3.36 20.41 16.09
CA LYS A 250 2.59 20.92 17.23
C LYS A 250 2.49 22.44 17.23
N ALA A 251 3.62 23.13 17.04
CA ALA A 251 3.68 24.60 17.06
C ALA A 251 2.86 25.23 15.93
N ASP A 252 2.96 24.67 14.72
CA ASP A 252 2.25 25.15 13.53
C ASP A 252 0.87 24.45 13.35
N LYS A 253 0.40 23.72 14.38
CA LYS A 253 -0.94 23.11 14.47
C LYS A 253 -1.31 22.27 13.25
N TRP A 254 -0.43 21.36 12.86
CA TRP A 254 -0.70 20.43 11.77
C TRP A 254 -1.90 19.53 12.11
N THR A 255 -2.59 19.10 11.06
CA THR A 255 -3.66 18.12 11.07
C THR A 255 -3.39 17.11 9.96
N PRO A 256 -4.08 15.95 9.92
CA PRO A 256 -3.95 14.99 8.83
C PRO A 256 -4.20 15.56 7.43
N LEU A 257 -4.93 16.67 7.36
CA LEU A 257 -5.30 17.35 6.12
C LEU A 257 -4.43 18.58 5.83
N SER A 258 -3.38 18.85 6.63
CA SER A 258 -2.46 19.96 6.39
C SER A 258 -1.91 19.97 4.97
N SER A 259 -1.88 21.17 4.37
CA SER A 259 -1.43 21.35 2.99
C SER A 259 0.07 21.17 2.84
N ASN A 260 0.50 20.89 1.61
CA ASN A 260 1.92 20.82 1.24
C ASN A 260 2.64 22.13 1.60
N ASP A 261 2.02 23.27 1.35
CA ASP A 261 2.64 24.57 1.57
C ASP A 261 2.81 24.87 3.05
N LEU A 262 1.82 24.52 3.89
CA LEU A 262 1.94 24.64 5.34
C LEU A 262 3.11 23.79 5.85
N VAL A 263 3.12 22.50 5.51
CA VAL A 263 4.15 21.56 5.98
C VAL A 263 5.55 22.02 5.56
N ARG A 264 5.72 22.42 4.30
CA ARG A 264 7.01 22.90 3.79
C ARG A 264 7.41 24.24 4.41
N HIS A 265 6.48 25.17 4.57
CA HIS A 265 6.75 26.45 5.23
C HIS A 265 7.18 26.24 6.68
N SER A 266 6.46 25.41 7.43
CA SER A 266 6.80 25.02 8.80
C SER A 266 8.22 24.42 8.91
N VAL A 267 8.58 23.50 8.02
CA VAL A 267 9.92 22.87 7.98
C VAL A 267 11.02 23.85 7.59
N SER A 268 10.73 24.88 6.77
CA SER A 268 11.71 25.92 6.41
C SER A 268 12.16 26.77 7.61
N LYS A 269 11.34 26.84 8.66
CA LYS A 269 11.63 27.55 9.92
C LYS A 269 12.58 26.78 10.84
N MET A 270 12.91 25.53 10.54
CA MET A 270 13.86 24.73 11.33
C MET A 270 15.17 25.50 11.60
N LYS A 271 15.66 25.39 12.83
CA LYS A 271 16.94 25.99 13.24
C LYS A 271 18.11 25.33 12.52
N ASP A 272 18.13 24.00 12.46
CA ASP A 272 19.07 23.24 11.66
C ASP A 272 18.75 23.39 10.17
N LYS A 273 19.49 24.29 9.51
CA LYS A 273 19.30 24.60 8.09
C LYS A 273 19.72 23.46 7.16
N TYR A 274 20.68 22.64 7.57
CA TYR A 274 21.10 21.49 6.77
C TYR A 274 19.99 20.44 6.72
N SER A 275 19.47 20.04 7.90
CA SER A 275 18.34 19.11 7.95
C SER A 275 17.10 19.68 7.25
N SER A 276 16.81 20.98 7.42
CA SER A 276 15.71 21.65 6.72
C SER A 276 15.82 21.51 5.21
N GLN A 277 17.00 21.78 4.64
CA GLN A 277 17.23 21.68 3.20
C GLN A 277 17.05 20.25 2.69
N ILE A 278 17.56 19.25 3.42
CA ILE A 278 17.37 17.84 3.09
C ILE A 278 15.87 17.48 3.04
N LEU A 279 15.14 17.80 4.11
CA LEU A 279 13.72 17.46 4.20
C LEU A 279 12.90 18.17 3.12
N LEU A 280 13.17 19.45 2.85
CA LEU A 280 12.54 20.18 1.76
C LEU A 280 12.85 19.57 0.39
N GLY A 281 13.93 18.81 0.26
CA GLY A 281 14.26 18.04 -0.93
C GLY A 281 13.32 16.86 -1.20
N PHE A 282 12.52 16.40 -0.23
CA PHE A 282 11.67 15.21 -0.38
C PHE A 282 10.50 15.46 -1.34
N ARG A 283 10.21 14.48 -2.21
CA ARG A 283 9.24 14.58 -3.32
C ARG A 283 8.31 13.39 -3.41
#